data_AF-A0A532AFF4-F1
#
_entry.id   AF-A0A532AFF4-F1
#
_cell.length_a   1.000
_cell.length_b   1.000
_cell.length_c   1.000
_cell.angle_alpha   90.00
_cell.angle_beta   90.00
_cell.angle_gamma   90.00
#
_symmetry.space_group_name_H-M   'P 1'
#
loop_
_entity.id
_entity.type
_entity.pdbx_description
1 polymer ?
#
loop_
_entity_poly.entity_id
_entity_poly.type
_entity_poly.pdbx_seq_one_letter_code
_entity_poly.pdbx_strand_id
1 'polypeptide(L)' 'IHTDTLNESGFVENTVAAIKGRTIHAFHTEGAGGGHAPDIIKVCGLPNVIPSSTNPTRPYTVNTLAEHLDM' A
#
# COMPACT_ATOMS: atom_id res chain seq x y z
N ILE A 1 -0.40 4.83 -7.44
CA ILE A 1 -1.53 3.88 -7.49
C ILE A 1 -1.97 3.59 -6.08
N HIS A 2 -3.28 3.64 -5.85
CA HIS A 2 -3.96 3.08 -4.68
C HIS A 2 -4.56 1.76 -5.16
N THR A 3 -4.15 0.63 -4.58
CA THR A 3 -4.53 -0.70 -5.07
C THR A 3 -5.80 -1.21 -4.40
N ASP A 4 -6.28 -2.39 -4.80
CA ASP A 4 -7.55 -2.96 -4.38
C ASP A 4 -7.48 -3.55 -2.96
N THR A 5 -7.86 -2.75 -1.95
CA THR A 5 -7.91 -3.17 -0.55
C THR A 5 -8.78 -4.41 -0.31
N LEU A 6 -9.88 -4.52 -1.04
CA LEU A 6 -10.85 -5.60 -0.86
C LEU A 6 -10.36 -6.94 -1.42
N ASN A 7 -9.30 -6.91 -2.21
CA ASN A 7 -8.84 -8.05 -3.01
C ASN A 7 -9.96 -8.59 -3.91
N GLU A 8 -10.85 -7.71 -4.39
CA GLU A 8 -12.01 -8.09 -5.21
C GLU A 8 -11.58 -8.68 -6.55
N SER A 9 -10.60 -8.03 -7.20
CA SER A 9 -10.05 -8.47 -8.49
C SER A 9 -8.84 -9.41 -8.35
N GLY A 10 -8.47 -9.77 -7.12
CA GLY A 10 -7.32 -10.60 -6.79
C GLY A 10 -6.44 -10.00 -5.69
N PHE A 11 -5.42 -10.75 -5.27
CA PHE A 11 -4.47 -10.33 -4.24
C PHE A 11 -3.34 -9.46 -4.81
N VAL A 12 -2.43 -9.00 -3.94
CA VAL A 12 -1.33 -8.10 -4.34
C VAL A 12 -0.49 -8.67 -5.49
N GLU A 13 -0.27 -9.97 -5.54
CA GLU A 13 0.45 -10.66 -6.63
C GLU A 13 -0.26 -10.52 -7.99
N ASN A 14 -1.58 -10.49 -8.01
CA ASN A 14 -2.35 -10.29 -9.25
C ASN A 14 -2.14 -8.87 -9.76
N THR A 15 -2.15 -7.88 -8.87
CA THR A 15 -1.83 -6.48 -9.22
C THR A 15 -0.38 -6.33 -9.70
N VAL A 16 0.57 -6.99 -9.03
CA VAL A 16 1.99 -7.01 -9.46
C VAL A 16 2.13 -7.64 -10.85
N ALA A 17 1.45 -8.75 -11.11
CA ALA A 17 1.42 -9.37 -12.43
C ALA A 17 0.80 -8.45 -13.49
N ALA A 18 -0.26 -7.71 -13.14
CA ALA A 18 -0.92 -6.75 -14.04
C ALA A 18 -0.05 -5.53 -14.37
N ILE A 19 0.83 -5.11 -13.46
CA ILE A 19 1.82 -4.05 -13.70
C ILE A 19 2.81 -4.46 -14.81
N LYS A 20 3.11 -5.75 -14.97
CA LYS A 20 3.98 -6.30 -16.04
C LYS A 20 5.37 -5.65 -16.07
N GLY A 21 5.96 -5.42 -14.90
CA GLY A 21 7.31 -4.84 -14.77
C GLY A 21 7.43 -3.37 -15.22
N ARG A 22 6.33 -2.70 -15.58
CA ARG A 22 6.34 -1.28 -15.94
C ARG A 22 6.60 -0.43 -14.70
N THR A 23 7.31 0.69 -14.87
CA THR A 23 7.54 1.65 -13.78
C THR A 23 6.22 2.20 -13.28
N ILE A 24 6.01 2.18 -11.95
CA ILE A 24 4.80 2.71 -11.32
C ILE A 24 5.12 3.32 -9.96
N HIS A 25 4.47 4.43 -9.64
CA HIS A 25 4.52 5.01 -8.30
C HIS A 25 3.37 4.46 -7.47
N ALA A 26 3.67 3.77 -6.36
CA ALA A 26 2.68 3.30 -5.39
C ALA A 26 2.52 4.30 -4.24
N PHE A 27 1.28 4.69 -3.94
CA PHE A 27 0.97 5.59 -2.82
C PHE A 27 0.80 4.80 -1.53
N HIS A 28 1.03 5.47 -0.38
CA HIS A 28 0.81 4.95 0.98
C HIS A 28 1.10 3.45 1.10
N THR A 29 2.34 3.07 0.75
CA THR A 29 2.72 1.67 0.56
C THR A 29 2.65 0.83 1.84
N GLU A 30 2.45 1.42 3.02
CA GLU A 30 2.17 0.64 4.23
C GLU A 30 0.73 0.13 4.30
N GLY A 31 -0.20 0.77 3.60
CA GLY A 31 -1.57 0.30 3.39
C GLY A 31 -2.67 0.90 4.27
N ALA A 32 -2.36 1.70 5.29
CA ALA A 32 -3.40 2.36 6.11
C ALA A 32 -4.18 3.41 5.29
N GLY A 33 -3.49 4.11 4.37
CA GLY A 33 -4.14 4.96 3.37
C GLY A 33 -4.90 4.19 2.26
N GLY A 34 -4.87 2.86 2.32
CA GLY A 34 -5.49 1.91 1.39
C GLY A 34 -4.50 1.14 0.51
N GLY A 35 -4.97 0.04 -0.07
CA GLY A 35 -4.15 -0.93 -0.78
C GLY A 35 -4.42 -2.35 -0.30
N HIS A 36 -3.96 -3.34 -1.07
CA HIS A 36 -4.21 -4.77 -0.80
C HIS A 36 -3.97 -5.13 0.66
N ALA A 37 -5.02 -5.55 1.36
CA ALA A 37 -4.94 -5.91 2.76
C ALA A 37 -4.57 -7.40 2.92
N PRO A 38 -3.63 -7.76 3.80
CA PRO A 38 -2.83 -6.88 4.68
C PRO A 38 -1.42 -6.54 4.13
N ASP A 39 -1.12 -6.87 2.87
CA ASP A 39 0.25 -7.11 2.42
C ASP A 39 0.72 -6.27 1.23
N ILE A 40 0.05 -5.14 0.94
CA ILE A 40 0.50 -4.16 -0.08
C ILE A 40 1.95 -3.71 0.11
N ILE A 41 2.46 -3.69 1.35
CA ILE A 41 3.85 -3.32 1.66
C ILE A 41 4.91 -4.15 0.92
N LYS A 42 4.55 -5.34 0.41
CA LYS A 42 5.41 -6.17 -0.45
C LYS A 42 5.90 -5.41 -1.70
N VAL A 43 5.16 -4.43 -2.21
CA VAL A 43 5.55 -3.69 -3.43
C VAL A 43 6.82 -2.87 -3.25
N CYS A 44 7.22 -2.56 -2.01
CA CYS A 44 8.50 -1.89 -1.72
C CYS A 44 9.73 -2.71 -2.15
N GLY A 45 9.59 -4.04 -2.26
CA GLY A 45 10.66 -4.94 -2.69
C GLY A 45 10.82 -5.07 -4.21
N LEU A 46 9.98 -4.39 -5.01
CA LEU A 46 9.95 -4.55 -6.46
C LEU A 46 10.79 -3.47 -7.16
N PRO A 47 11.69 -3.83 -8.09
CA PRO A 47 12.64 -2.90 -8.69
C PRO A 47 11.98 -1.85 -9.62
N ASN A 48 10.77 -2.13 -10.12
CA ASN A 48 10.01 -1.24 -10.98
C ASN A 48 8.99 -0.37 -10.22
N VAL A 49 8.97 -0.43 -8.88
CA VAL A 49 8.06 0.36 -8.04
C VAL A 49 8.83 1.53 -7.44
N ILE A 50 8.26 2.73 -7.53
CA ILE A 50 8.69 3.92 -6.80
C ILE A 50 7.74 4.04 -5.60
N PRO A 51 8.12 3.60 -4.39
CA PRO A 51 7.22 3.60 -3.24
C PRO A 51 7.18 4.96 -2.54
N SER A 52 6.00 5.36 -2.03
CA SER A 52 5.87 6.49 -1.11
C SER A 52 4.99 6.15 0.10
N SER A 53 5.18 6.89 1.18
CA SER A 53 4.28 6.90 2.35
C SER A 53 3.48 8.20 2.39
N THR A 54 2.28 8.16 2.96
CA THR A 54 1.53 9.36 3.35
C THR A 54 1.92 9.78 4.77
N ASN A 55 1.59 11.02 5.14
CA ASN A 55 2.03 11.61 6.39
C ASN A 55 1.31 11.12 7.68
N PRO A 56 0.07 10.59 7.70
CA PRO A 56 -0.60 10.34 8.99
C PRO A 56 0.05 9.20 9.79
N THR A 57 0.68 8.23 9.11
CA THR A 57 1.36 7.10 9.75
C THR A 57 2.83 7.41 10.11
N ARG A 58 3.26 8.68 10.07
CA ARG A 58 4.67 9.10 10.18
C ARG A 58 4.89 10.14 11.31
N PRO A 59 5.68 9.82 12.35
CA PRO A 59 6.15 8.49 12.74
C PRO A 59 5.02 7.67 13.38
N TYR A 60 5.33 6.44 13.80
CA TYR A 60 4.47 5.72 14.72
C TYR A 60 4.51 6.40 16.11
N THR A 61 3.34 6.77 16.62
CA THR A 61 3.16 7.40 17.94
C THR A 61 2.16 6.63 18.79
N VAL A 62 2.05 6.98 20.07
CA VAL A 62 1.12 6.33 21.01
C VAL A 62 -0.34 6.39 20.59
N ASN A 63 -0.73 7.37 19.75
CA ASN A 63 -2.11 7.56 19.31
C ASN A 63 -2.38 7.07 17.89
N THR A 64 -1.36 6.66 17.12
CA THR A 64 -1.50 6.39 15.68
C THR A 64 -2.58 5.35 15.39
N LEU A 65 -2.64 4.25 16.15
CA LEU A 65 -3.65 3.20 15.92
C LEU A 65 -5.07 3.66 16.24
N ALA A 66 -5.25 4.33 17.39
CA ALA A 66 -6.57 4.79 17.83
C ALA A 66 -7.13 5.86 16.88
N GLU A 67 -6.28 6.81 16.46
CA GLU A 67 -6.64 7.83 15.48
C GLU A 67 -7.03 7.22 14.12
N HIS A 68 -6.24 6.28 13.59
CA HIS A 68 -6.49 5.72 12.26
C HIS A 68 -7.65 4.72 12.22
N LEU A 69 -8.01 4.11 13.34
CA LEU A 69 -9.15 3.21 13.39
C LEU A 69 -10.49 3.97 13.37
N ASP A 70 -10.51 5.21 13.85
CA ASP A 70 -11.72 6.06 13.92
C ASP A 70 -11.91 6.97 12.68
N MET A 71 -10.85 7.18 11.90
CA MET A 71 -10.83 8.03 10.70
C MET A 71 -11.58 7.40 9.51
#